data_AF-A0A1D2SMM0-F1
#
_entry.id   AF-A0A1D2SMM0-F1
#
_cell.length_a   1.000
_cell.length_b   1.000
_cell.length_c   1.000
_cell.angle_alpha   90.00
_cell.angle_beta   90.00
_cell.angle_gamma   90.00
#
_symmetry.space_group_name_H-M   'P 1'
#
loop_
_entity.id
_entity.type
_entity.pdbx_description
1 polymer ?
#
loop_
_entity_poly.entity_id
_entity_poly.type
_entity_poly.pdbx_seq_one_letter_code
_entity_poly.pdbx_strand_id
1 'polypeptide(L)' 'MARIAGVNIPTNKRVVIALQYIHGIGKKFAQEIIEKVGIPAERRVNQLTD' A
#
# COMPACT_ATOMS: atom_id res chain seq x y z
N MET A 1 12.57 -3.86 -1.92
CA MET A 1 11.45 -4.81 -2.12
C MET A 1 10.59 -4.75 -0.88
N ALA A 2 9.36 -4.27 -0.97
CA ALA A 2 8.48 -4.18 0.20
C ALA A 2 7.62 -5.44 0.27
N ARG A 3 7.63 -6.09 1.43
CA ARG A 3 6.80 -7.25 1.72
C ARG A 3 5.74 -6.82 2.72
N ILE A 4 4.48 -6.90 2.35
CA ILE A 4 3.35 -6.57 3.22
C ILE A 4 2.46 -7.82 3.32
N ALA A 5 2.18 -8.28 4.55
CA ALA A 5 1.38 -9.47 4.83
C ALA A 5 1.83 -10.75 4.07
N GLY A 6 3.15 -10.90 3.84
CA GLY A 6 3.70 -12.05 3.11
C GLY A 6 3.63 -11.96 1.59
N VAL A 7 3.03 -10.89 1.03
CA VAL A 7 2.97 -10.63 -0.41
C VAL A 7 4.09 -9.67 -0.82
N ASN A 8 4.74 -9.96 -1.94
CA ASN A 8 5.75 -9.08 -2.53
C ASN A 8 5.06 -8.02 -3.38
N ILE A 9 5.25 -6.74 -3.04
CA ILE A 9 4.53 -5.65 -3.66
C ILE A 9 5.50 -4.71 -4.38
N PRO A 10 5.17 -4.21 -5.58
CA PRO A 10 6.03 -3.29 -6.32
C PRO A 10 6.26 -1.99 -5.54
N THR A 11 7.54 -1.66 -5.29
CA THR A 11 7.94 -0.47 -4.51
C THR A 11 7.81 0.85 -5.28
N ASN A 12 7.78 0.78 -6.62
CA ASN A 12 7.67 1.96 -7.47
C ASN A 12 6.22 2.47 -7.67
N LYS A 13 5.23 1.83 -7.03
CA LYS A 13 3.82 2.23 -7.11
C LYS A 13 3.38 3.02 -5.88
N ARG A 14 2.29 3.77 -6.04
CA ARG A 14 1.56 4.41 -4.93
C ARG A 14 1.08 3.35 -3.95
N VAL A 15 1.11 3.66 -2.64
CA VAL A 15 0.69 2.74 -1.58
C VAL A 15 -0.74 2.22 -1.81
N VAL A 16 -1.67 3.08 -2.26
CA VAL A 16 -3.06 2.70 -2.57
C VAL A 16 -3.14 1.58 -3.61
N ILE A 17 -2.30 1.63 -4.63
CA ILE A 17 -2.30 0.65 -5.71
C ILE A 17 -1.55 -0.60 -5.30
N ALA A 18 -0.45 -0.42 -4.56
CA ALA A 18 0.35 -1.49 -4.01
C ALA A 18 -0.48 -2.39 -3.07
N LEU A 19 -1.29 -1.82 -2.18
CA LEU A 19 -2.17 -2.60 -1.29
C LEU A 19 -3.18 -3.46 -2.06
N GLN A 20 -3.59 -3.04 -3.26
CA GLN A 20 -4.54 -3.81 -4.08
C GLN A 20 -3.94 -5.08 -4.72
N TYR A 21 -2.61 -5.27 -4.63
CA TYR A 21 -1.98 -6.53 -5.00
C TYR A 21 -2.18 -7.62 -3.95
N ILE A 22 -2.62 -7.25 -2.74
CA ILE A 22 -2.95 -8.20 -1.69
C ILE A 22 -4.34 -8.77 -1.97
N HIS A 23 -4.43 -10.09 -2.07
CA HIS A 23 -5.71 -10.76 -2.31
C HIS A 23 -6.71 -10.42 -1.20
N GLY A 24 -7.89 -9.92 -1.60
CA GLY A 24 -8.93 -9.45 -0.68
C GLY A 24 -8.91 -7.95 -0.36
N ILE A 25 -7.86 -7.21 -0.74
CA ILE A 25 -7.81 -5.75 -0.55
C ILE A 25 -8.19 -5.04 -1.85
N GLY A 26 -9.44 -4.58 -1.92
CA GLY A 26 -9.91 -3.71 -3.02
C GLY A 26 -9.57 -2.23 -2.80
N LYS A 27 -9.97 -1.38 -3.77
CA LYS A 27 -9.77 0.09 -3.70
C LYS A 27 -10.30 0.73 -2.42
N LYS A 28 -11.50 0.31 -1.96
CA LYS A 28 -12.13 0.83 -0.74
C LYS A 28 -11.29 0.53 0.50
N PHE A 29 -10.89 -0.72 0.68
CA PHE A 29 -10.05 -1.14 1.80
C PHE A 29 -8.65 -0.50 1.75
N ALA A 30 -8.06 -0.39 0.56
CA ALA A 30 -6.78 0.29 0.40
C ALA A 30 -6.84 1.76 0.83
N GLN A 31 -7.91 2.49 0.44
CA GLN A 31 -8.12 3.88 0.90
C GLN A 31 -8.33 3.96 2.41
N GLU A 32 -9.18 3.10 2.96
CA GLU A 32 -9.47 3.10 4.41
C GLU A 32 -8.21 2.81 5.24
N ILE A 33 -7.37 1.86 4.82
CA ILE A 33 -6.10 1.55 5.50
C ILE A 33 -5.17 2.77 5.48
N ILE A 34 -5.06 3.43 4.34
CA ILE A 34 -4.17 4.58 4.16
C ILE A 34 -4.65 5.78 4.98
N GLU A 35 -5.97 5.99 5.05
CA GLU A 35 -6.58 7.01 5.89
C GLU A 35 -6.40 6.70 7.39
N LYS A 36 -6.61 5.45 7.80
CA LYS A 36 -6.40 5.00 9.19
C LYS A 36 -4.95 5.13 9.64
N VAL A 37 -3.99 4.90 8.74
CA VAL A 37 -2.55 5.02 9.04
C VAL A 37 -2.06 6.47 8.85
N GLY A 38 -2.87 7.37 8.31
CA GLY A 38 -2.50 8.77 8.06
C GLY A 38 -1.46 8.93 6.95
N ILE A 39 -1.37 7.97 6.02
CA ILE A 39 -0.46 8.03 4.89
C ILE A 39 -1.13 8.78 3.74
N PRO A 40 -0.45 9.72 3.05
CA PRO A 40 -1.04 10.33 1.87
C PRO A 40 -1.13 9.33 0.70
N ALA A 41 -2.24 9.34 -0.03
CA ALA A 41 -2.51 8.43 -1.16
C ALA A 41 -1.49 8.54 -2.32
N GLU A 42 -0.78 9.65 -2.39
CA GLU A 42 0.26 9.93 -3.38
C GLU A 42 1.61 9.33 -3.01
N ARG A 43 1.79 8.98 -1.73
CA ARG A 43 3.03 8.40 -1.22
C ARG A 43 3.28 7.08 -1.93
N ARG A 44 4.54 6.87 -2.29
CA ARG A 44 4.99 5.63 -2.92
C ARG A 44 5.52 4.68 -1.85
N VAL A 45 5.45 3.39 -2.16
CA VAL A 45 5.90 2.34 -1.23
C VAL A 45 7.40 2.45 -0.93
N ASN A 46 8.20 2.95 -1.88
CA ASN A 46 9.62 3.23 -1.67
C ASN A 46 9.90 4.42 -0.72
N GLN A 47 8.90 5.23 -0.40
CA GLN A 47 9.00 6.36 0.54
C GLN A 47 8.46 6.00 1.93
N LEU A 48 8.04 4.75 2.14
CA LEU A 48 7.73 4.23 3.46
C LEU A 48 9.07 3.84 4.11
N THR A 49 9.46 4.58 5.13
CA THR A 49 10.52 4.19 6.07
C THR A 49 9.94 3.21 7.09
N ASP A 50 10.76 2.23 7.52
CA ASP A 50 10.45 1.00 8.30
C ASP A 50 9.20 1.05 9.20
#